data_AF-A0A662BDM9-F1
#
_entry.id   AF-A0A662BDM9-F1
#
_cell.length_a   1.000
_cell.length_b   1.000
_cell.length_c   1.000
_cell.angle_alpha   90.00
_cell.angle_beta   90.00
_cell.angle_gamma   90.00
#
_symmetry.space_group_name_H-M   'P 1'
#
loop_
_entity.id
_entity.type
_entity.pdbx_description
1 polymer ?
#
loop_
_entity_poly.entity_id
_entity_poly.type
_entity_poly.pdbx_seq_one_letter_code
_entity_poly.pdbx_strand_id
1 'polypeptide(L)'
;MYKNIKNIDKIVFGTGSFNQLEDILKPKRVENNKYFVFVVDDFFDGKELSNKLPAYEEDLVFFIDASHEEPKTGQIDHLRDEILASKGLPSGIVGIGGG
;
A
#
# COMPACT_ATOMS: atom_id res chain seq x y z
N MET A 1 35.39 0.99 -12.10
CA MET A 1 34.13 0.32 -12.52
C MET A 1 32.98 1.03 -11.80
N TYR A 2 32.01 1.59 -12.51
CA TYR A 2 30.92 2.36 -11.91
C TYR A 2 29.77 1.45 -11.48
N LYS A 3 29.08 1.79 -10.39
CA LYS A 3 27.82 1.15 -9.97
C LYS A 3 26.68 2.13 -10.17
N ASN A 4 25.73 1.79 -11.04
CA ASN A 4 24.51 2.55 -11.23
C ASN A 4 23.43 1.99 -10.28
N ILE A 5 22.89 2.82 -9.38
CA ILE A 5 21.96 2.40 -8.32
C ILE A 5 20.67 3.21 -8.48
N LYS A 6 19.52 2.52 -8.53
CA LYS A 6 18.21 3.16 -8.48
C LYS A 6 17.79 3.34 -7.03
N ASN A 7 17.48 4.57 -6.64
CA ASN A 7 16.93 4.91 -5.34
C ASN A 7 15.44 5.27 -5.44
N ILE A 8 14.84 5.58 -4.30
CA ILE A 8 13.49 6.12 -4.20
C ILE A 8 13.47 7.54 -4.77
N ASP A 9 12.54 7.81 -5.69
CA ASP A 9 12.49 9.09 -6.42
C ASP A 9 11.89 10.23 -5.59
N LYS A 10 10.96 9.94 -4.67
CA LYS A 10 10.21 10.94 -3.89
C LYS A 10 10.06 10.49 -2.44
N ILE A 11 10.36 11.40 -1.51
CA ILE A 11 10.29 11.16 -0.06
C ILE A 11 9.56 12.33 0.58
N VAL A 12 8.61 12.02 1.47
CA VAL A 12 8.02 12.98 2.41
C VAL A 12 8.44 12.55 3.81
N PHE A 13 8.98 13.47 4.61
CA PHE A 13 9.54 13.17 5.92
C PHE A 13 9.11 14.20 6.96
N GLY A 14 8.85 13.73 8.19
CA GLY A 14 8.48 14.56 9.34
C GLY A 14 7.20 14.07 10.03
N THR A 15 7.00 14.51 11.27
CA THR A 15 5.78 14.24 12.03
C THR A 15 4.56 14.78 11.29
N GLY A 16 3.51 13.95 11.14
CA GLY A 16 2.29 14.32 10.42
C GLY A 16 2.37 14.19 8.89
N SER A 17 3.50 13.73 8.33
CA SER A 17 3.66 13.49 6.89
C SER A 17 2.61 12.53 6.31
N PHE A 18 2.10 11.59 7.10
CA PHE A 18 1.03 10.68 6.71
C PHE A 18 -0.23 11.40 6.20
N ASN A 19 -0.50 12.62 6.68
CA ASN A 19 -1.66 13.40 6.24
C ASN A 19 -1.58 13.84 4.77
N GLN A 20 -0.40 13.79 4.14
CA GLN A 20 -0.23 14.09 2.71
C GLN A 20 -0.51 12.88 1.81
N LEU A 21 -0.81 11.70 2.37
CA LEU A 21 -0.99 10.49 1.59
C LEU A 21 -2.10 10.66 0.54
N GLU A 22 -3.25 11.25 0.90
CA GLU A 22 -4.33 11.49 -0.06
C GLU A 22 -3.88 12.34 -1.25
N ASP A 23 -3.21 13.47 -0.98
CA ASP A 23 -2.75 14.39 -2.03
C ASP A 23 -1.73 13.74 -2.98
N ILE A 24 -0.96 12.76 -2.49
CA ILE A 24 -0.02 11.97 -3.29
C ILE A 24 -0.77 10.96 -4.17
N LEU A 25 -1.78 10.27 -3.63
CA LEU A 25 -2.52 9.22 -4.35
C LEU A 25 -3.52 9.79 -5.35
N LYS A 26 -4.18 10.90 -5.03
CA LYS A 26 -5.23 11.52 -5.84
C LYS A 26 -4.87 11.73 -7.31
N PRO A 27 -3.71 12.33 -7.69
CA PRO A 27 -3.34 12.49 -9.10
C PRO A 27 -3.03 11.16 -9.79
N LYS A 28 -2.80 10.08 -9.04
CA LYS A 28 -2.52 8.73 -9.55
C LYS A 28 -3.77 7.88 -9.72
N ARG A 29 -4.88 8.25 -9.08
CA ARG A 29 -6.20 7.58 -9.16
C ARG A 29 -6.91 7.70 -10.53
N VAL A 30 -6.16 7.98 -11.58
CA VAL A 30 -6.60 7.98 -12.98
C VAL A 30 -5.94 6.84 -13.78
N GLU A 31 -4.95 6.18 -13.18
CA GLU A 31 -4.22 5.07 -13.79
C GLU A 31 -5.03 3.76 -13.67
N ASN A 32 -4.89 2.88 -14.65
CA ASN A 32 -5.51 1.55 -14.68
C ASN A 32 -7.00 1.55 -14.32
N ASN A 33 -7.42 0.70 -13.37
CA ASN A 33 -8.82 0.58 -12.96
C ASN A 33 -9.21 1.54 -11.82
N LYS A 34 -8.42 2.60 -11.57
CA LYS A 34 -8.77 3.76 -10.75
C LYS A 34 -9.06 3.49 -9.27
N TYR A 35 -8.55 2.38 -8.74
CA TYR A 35 -8.59 2.06 -7.31
C TYR A 35 -7.17 1.82 -6.78
N PHE A 36 -7.02 1.84 -5.47
CA PHE A 36 -5.79 1.51 -4.75
C PHE A 36 -5.97 0.25 -3.90
N VAL A 37 -4.84 -0.42 -3.65
CA VAL A 37 -4.76 -1.52 -2.70
C VAL A 37 -3.93 -1.06 -1.51
N PHE A 38 -4.50 -1.10 -0.32
CA PHE A 38 -3.80 -0.84 0.94
C PHE A 38 -3.47 -2.18 1.59
N VAL A 39 -2.19 -2.42 1.79
CA VAL A 39 -1.67 -3.57 2.54
C VAL A 39 -1.15 -3.01 3.85
N VAL A 40 -1.87 -3.30 4.93
CA VAL A 40 -1.65 -2.71 6.25
C VAL A 40 -1.24 -3.80 7.22
N ASP A 41 -0.23 -3.54 8.03
CA ASP A 41 0.15 -4.39 9.15
C ASP A 41 -1.03 -4.48 10.15
N ASP A 42 -1.39 -5.70 10.54
CA ASP A 42 -2.51 -5.98 11.44
C ASP A 42 -2.35 -5.32 12.82
N PHE A 43 -1.13 -4.94 13.21
CA PHE A 43 -0.88 -4.10 14.38
C PHE A 43 -1.74 -2.83 14.37
N PHE A 44 -2.06 -2.27 13.19
CA PHE A 44 -2.86 -1.05 13.08
C PHE A 44 -4.37 -1.28 13.01
N ASP A 45 -4.83 -2.53 13.01
CA ASP A 45 -6.26 -2.82 13.05
C ASP A 45 -6.89 -2.29 14.35
N GLY A 46 -8.04 -1.62 14.23
CA GLY A 46 -8.71 -0.94 15.34
C GLY A 46 -7.99 0.26 15.96
N LYS A 47 -6.84 0.69 15.43
CA LYS A 47 -6.09 1.86 15.95
C LYS A 47 -6.42 3.15 15.22
N GLU A 48 -5.96 4.28 15.73
CA GLU A 48 -6.22 5.60 15.13
C GLU A 48 -5.79 5.69 13.66
N LEU A 49 -4.74 4.96 13.26
CA LEU A 49 -4.25 4.95 11.87
C LEU A 49 -5.27 4.36 10.89
N SER A 50 -6.01 3.31 11.26
CA SER A 50 -6.98 2.68 10.35
C SER A 50 -8.09 3.65 9.95
N ASN A 51 -8.48 4.54 10.87
CA ASN A 51 -9.47 5.60 10.61
C ASN A 51 -8.93 6.76 9.77
N LYS A 52 -7.61 6.84 9.56
CA LYS A 52 -6.95 7.91 8.78
C LYS A 52 -6.56 7.46 7.37
N LEU A 53 -6.83 6.21 7.00
CA LEU A 53 -6.55 5.72 5.65
C LEU A 53 -7.39 6.51 4.64
N PRO A 54 -6.77 7.12 3.60
CA PRO A 54 -7.50 7.81 2.55
C PRO A 54 -8.04 6.81 1.49
N ALA A 55 -8.67 5.73 1.98
CA ALA A 55 -9.27 4.69 1.16
C ALA A 55 -10.68 5.10 0.76
N TYR A 56 -11.01 4.96 -0.52
CA TYR A 56 -12.36 5.16 -1.04
C TYR A 56 -13.13 3.83 -1.03
N GLU A 57 -14.44 3.86 -1.30
CA GLU A 57 -15.29 2.68 -1.27
C GLU A 57 -14.83 1.60 -2.28
N GLU A 58 -14.26 2.03 -3.40
CA GLU A 58 -13.69 1.14 -4.40
C GLU A 58 -12.29 0.61 -4.06
N ASP A 59 -11.64 1.11 -3.01
CA ASP A 59 -10.31 0.61 -2.65
C ASP A 59 -10.39 -0.74 -1.94
N LEU A 60 -9.30 -1.50 -2.04
CA LEU A 60 -9.16 -2.76 -1.29
C LEU A 60 -8.23 -2.50 -0.11
N VAL A 61 -8.66 -2.87 1.10
CA VAL A 61 -7.86 -2.73 2.32
C VAL A 61 -7.69 -4.11 2.94
N PHE A 62 -6.44 -4.54 3.07
CA PHE A 62 -6.07 -5.81 3.66
C PHE A 62 -5.23 -5.56 4.91
N PHE A 63 -5.63 -6.14 6.04
CA PHE A 63 -4.80 -6.23 7.23
C PHE A 63 -4.09 -7.59 7.22
N ILE A 64 -2.76 -7.59 7.20
CA ILE A 64 -1.93 -8.80 7.10
C ILE A 64 -1.11 -8.93 8.38
N ASP A 65 -1.15 -10.12 8.99
CA ASP A 65 -0.29 -10.48 10.12
C ASP A 65 1.16 -10.54 9.66
N ALA A 66 1.95 -9.56 10.10
CA ALA A 66 3.38 -9.47 9.88
C ALA A 66 4.21 -9.94 11.10
N SER A 67 3.54 -10.39 12.17
CA SER A 67 4.14 -10.56 13.49
C SER A 67 4.66 -11.96 13.81
N HIS A 68 4.08 -13.01 13.19
CA HIS A 68 4.41 -14.40 13.57
C HIS A 68 5.32 -15.14 12.57
N GLU A 69 5.30 -14.77 11.29
CA GLU A 69 6.17 -15.33 10.25
C GLU A 69 6.55 -14.20 9.28
N GLU A 70 7.82 -14.13 8.82
CA GLU A 70 8.17 -13.26 7.68
C GLU A 70 7.21 -13.55 6.52
N PRO A 71 6.69 -12.53 5.82
CA PRO A 71 5.71 -12.73 4.77
C PRO A 71 6.27 -13.71 3.74
N LYS A 72 5.65 -14.89 3.65
CA LYS A 72 6.09 -15.90 2.69
C LYS A 72 5.75 -15.35 1.31
N THR A 73 6.69 -15.41 0.39
CA THR A 73 6.51 -14.92 -1.00
C THR A 73 5.21 -15.42 -1.62
N GLY A 74 4.80 -16.65 -1.31
CA GLY A 74 3.54 -17.23 -1.76
C GLY A 74 2.28 -16.49 -1.31
N GLN A 75 2.24 -15.92 -0.10
CA GLN A 75 1.07 -15.16 0.37
C GLN A 75 0.87 -13.90 -0.47
N ILE A 76 1.95 -13.20 -0.81
CA ILE A 76 1.92 -12.01 -1.67
C ILE A 76 1.53 -12.38 -3.10
N ASP A 77 2.04 -13.50 -3.62
CA ASP A 77 1.67 -13.99 -4.96
C ASP A 77 0.18 -14.32 -5.06
N HIS A 78 -0.37 -15.02 -4.06
CA HIS A 78 -1.80 -15.33 -4.01
C HIS A 78 -2.66 -14.06 -3.96
N LEU A 79 -2.32 -13.11 -3.08
CA LEU A 79 -3.04 -11.85 -2.98
C LEU A 79 -3.01 -11.06 -4.28
N ARG A 80 -1.84 -11.00 -4.95
CA ARG A 80 -1.71 -10.38 -6.27
C ARG A 80 -2.67 -11.02 -7.27
N ASP A 81 -2.65 -12.34 -7.37
CA ASP A 81 -3.44 -13.08 -8.37
C ASP A 81 -4.95 -12.91 -8.13
N GLU A 82 -5.39 -12.91 -6.87
CA GLU A 82 -6.78 -12.62 -6.49
C GLU A 82 -7.20 -11.19 -6.87
N ILE A 83 -6.35 -10.19 -6.61
CA ILE A 83 -6.63 -8.79 -6.98
C ILE A 83 -6.75 -8.66 -8.50
N LEU A 84 -5.81 -9.24 -9.24
CA LEU A 84 -5.81 -9.20 -10.71
C LEU A 84 -7.04 -9.90 -11.30
N ALA A 85 -7.44 -11.03 -10.74
CA ALA A 85 -8.61 -11.77 -11.21
C ALA A 85 -9.93 -11.08 -10.87
N SER A 86 -10.01 -10.38 -9.73
CA SER A 86 -11.25 -9.76 -9.25
C SER A 86 -11.48 -8.34 -9.79
N LYS A 87 -10.46 -7.49 -9.77
CA LYS A 87 -10.59 -6.05 -10.06
C LYS A 87 -9.54 -5.53 -11.06
N GLY A 88 -8.66 -6.39 -11.55
CA GLY A 88 -7.63 -6.06 -12.53
C GLY A 88 -6.47 -5.26 -11.93
N LEU A 89 -5.88 -4.35 -12.71
CA LEU A 89 -4.72 -3.58 -12.26
C LEU A 89 -5.15 -2.36 -11.43
N PRO A 90 -4.64 -2.17 -10.20
CA PRO A 90 -4.87 -0.96 -9.43
C PRO A 90 -4.05 0.23 -9.97
N SER A 91 -4.42 1.44 -9.59
CA SER A 91 -3.62 2.66 -9.77
C SER A 91 -2.31 2.60 -8.98
N GLY A 92 -2.29 1.84 -7.89
CA GLY A 92 -1.10 1.62 -7.09
C GLY A 92 -1.37 0.75 -5.86
N ILE A 93 -0.29 0.35 -5.20
CA ILE A 93 -0.30 -0.41 -3.96
C ILE A 93 0.38 0.42 -2.88
N VAL A 94 -0.24 0.52 -1.71
CA VAL A 94 0.25 1.26 -0.55
C VAL A 94 0.55 0.26 0.56
N GLY A 95 1.83 0.10 0.89
CA GLY A 95 2.25 -0.67 2.06
C GLY A 95 2.35 0.22 3.29
N ILE A 96 1.74 -0.19 4.40
CA ILE A 96 1.76 0.51 5.69
C ILE A 96 2.14 -0.48 6.78
N GLY A 97 3.36 -0.37 7.29
CA GLY A 97 3.87 -1.34 8.25
C GLY A 97 5.37 -1.18 8.48
N GLY A 98 5.94 -2.21 9.11
CA GLY A 98 7.38 -2.42 9.17
C GLY A 98 8.00 -2.86 7.83
N GLY A 99 9.22 -3.41 7.92
CA GLY A 99 9.94 -3.99 6.79
C GLY A 99 9.60 -5.46 6.56
#